data_AF-A0A958LWV3-F1
#
_entry.id   AF-A0A958LWV3-F1
#
_cell.length_a   1.000
_cell.length_b   1.000
_cell.length_c   1.000
_cell.angle_alpha   90.00
_cell.angle_beta   90.00
_cell.angle_gamma   90.00
#
_symmetry.space_group_name_H-M   'P 1'
#
loop_
_entity.id
_entity.type
_entity.pdbx_description
1 polymer ?
#
loop_
_entity_poly.entity_id
_entity_poly.type
_entity_poly.pdbx_seq_one_letter_code
_entity_poly.pdbx_strand_id
1 'polypeptide(L)'
;MTVFEFDNYKNFVLQKVSLFPNKGHGQFSKIAKALNIHTSLVSQVFHGSKHLTFEQSCDLCIFFGMTELESDYLIALVLKERAGSPTALEKCKRDLYTIKQKAQNL
;
A
#
# COMPACT_ATOMS: atom_id res chain seq x y z
N MET A 1 14.84 -1.40 0.78
CA MET A 1 13.58 -1.67 0.07
C MET A 1 12.68 -0.47 0.24
N THR A 2 12.36 0.18 -0.86
CA THR A 2 11.48 1.35 -0.89
C THR A 2 10.19 1.01 -1.61
N VAL A 3 9.10 1.71 -1.30
CA VAL A 3 7.81 1.47 -1.97
C VAL A 3 7.88 1.76 -3.48
N PHE A 4 8.79 2.64 -3.90
CA PHE A 4 8.98 3.06 -5.29
C PHE A 4 9.50 1.96 -6.23
N GLU A 5 9.98 0.85 -5.67
CA GLU A 5 10.43 -0.35 -6.40
C GLU A 5 9.26 -1.24 -6.83
N PHE A 6 8.04 -0.96 -6.37
CA PHE A 6 6.87 -1.81 -6.57
C PHE A 6 5.83 -1.16 -7.48
N ASP A 7 5.23 -1.99 -8.32
CA ASP A 7 4.07 -1.65 -9.15
C ASP A 7 2.74 -2.11 -8.53
N ASN A 8 2.80 -2.96 -7.50
CA ASN A 8 1.64 -3.46 -6.78
C ASN A 8 1.84 -3.30 -5.26
N TYR A 9 0.92 -2.59 -4.60
CA TYR A 9 1.05 -2.31 -3.17
C TYR A 9 0.98 -3.57 -2.30
N LYS A 10 0.25 -4.63 -2.71
CA LYS A 10 0.16 -5.86 -1.93
C LYS A 10 1.50 -6.57 -1.87
N ASN A 11 2.23 -6.60 -2.99
CA ASN A 11 3.58 -7.17 -3.06
C ASN A 11 4.53 -6.42 -2.13
N PHE A 12 4.48 -5.09 -2.14
CA PHE A 12 5.25 -4.27 -1.19
C PHE A 12 4.91 -4.62 0.26
N VAL A 13 3.62 -4.66 0.63
CA VAL A 13 3.20 -4.93 2.01
C VAL A 13 3.62 -6.32 2.46
N LEU A 14 3.40 -7.34 1.62
CA LEU A 14 3.80 -8.72 1.93
C LEU A 14 5.32 -8.83 2.15
N GLN A 15 6.11 -8.19 1.29
CA GLN A 15 7.56 -8.17 1.45
C GLN A 15 7.99 -7.34 2.66
N LYS A 16 7.34 -6.20 2.94
CA LYS A 16 7.63 -5.38 4.12
C LYS A 16 7.34 -6.16 5.41
N VAL A 17 6.22 -6.88 5.45
CA VAL A 17 5.83 -7.73 6.57
C VAL A 17 6.82 -8.88 6.79
N SER A 18 7.32 -9.51 5.71
CA SER A 18 8.26 -10.64 5.83
C SER A 18 9.61 -10.25 6.42
N LEU A 19 9.97 -8.95 6.34
CA LEU A 19 11.19 -8.38 6.93
C LEU A 19 11.08 -8.15 8.45
N PHE A 20 9.89 -8.20 9.04
CA PHE A 20 9.76 -8.11 10.50
C PHE A 20 10.26 -9.39 11.19
N PRO A 21 10.65 -9.31 12.48
CA PRO A 21 11.04 -10.48 13.26
C PRO A 21 10.02 -11.63 13.18
N ASN A 22 10.51 -12.87 13.27
CA ASN A 22 9.71 -14.09 13.12
C ASN A 22 8.94 -14.16 11.79
N LYS A 23 9.56 -13.67 10.71
CA LYS A 23 8.97 -13.62 9.35
C LYS A 23 7.60 -12.94 9.30
N GLY A 24 7.39 -11.93 10.16
CA GLY A 24 6.14 -11.19 10.21
C GLY A 24 4.99 -11.87 10.96
N HIS A 25 5.25 -12.94 11.74
CA HIS A 25 4.20 -13.56 12.56
C HIS A 25 3.52 -12.52 13.47
N GLY A 26 2.20 -12.44 13.41
CA GLY A 26 1.39 -11.46 14.16
C GLY A 26 1.31 -10.05 13.56
N GLN A 27 2.07 -9.72 12.51
CA GLN A 27 2.04 -8.38 11.91
C GLN A 27 0.70 -8.07 11.25
N PHE A 28 0.09 -9.04 10.56
CA PHE A 28 -1.24 -8.84 9.98
C PHE A 28 -2.32 -8.58 11.04
N SER A 29 -2.16 -9.07 12.28
CA SER A 29 -3.05 -8.72 13.38
C SER A 29 -2.85 -7.28 13.85
N LYS A 30 -1.60 -6.79 13.87
CA LYS A 30 -1.29 -5.39 14.19
C LYS A 30 -1.80 -4.45 13.11
N ILE A 31 -1.61 -4.81 11.84
CA ILE A 31 -2.16 -4.08 10.69
C ILE A 31 -3.68 -4.02 10.78
N ALA A 32 -4.35 -5.14 11.08
CA ALA A 32 -5.81 -5.16 11.25
C ALA A 32 -6.29 -4.14 12.30
N LYS A 33 -5.61 -4.08 13.45
CA LYS A 33 -5.90 -3.10 14.50
C LYS A 33 -5.64 -1.66 14.05
N ALA A 34 -4.52 -1.41 13.38
CA ALA A 34 -4.13 -0.07 12.92
C ALA A 34 -5.12 0.48 11.88
N LEU A 35 -5.60 -0.37 10.97
CA LEU A 35 -6.57 -0.03 9.93
C LEU A 35 -8.03 -0.08 10.42
N ASN A 36 -8.25 -0.39 11.70
CA ASN A 36 -9.57 -0.59 12.31
C ASN A 36 -10.48 -1.57 11.54
N ILE A 37 -9.92 -2.73 11.15
CA ILE A 37 -10.63 -3.78 10.42
C ILE A 37 -10.39 -5.18 11.00
N HIS A 38 -11.26 -6.12 10.64
CA HIS A 38 -11.07 -7.53 11.02
C HIS A 38 -9.88 -8.17 10.30
N THR A 39 -9.18 -9.07 11.00
CA THR A 39 -8.06 -9.85 10.46
C THR A 39 -8.45 -10.69 9.24
N SER A 40 -9.70 -11.13 9.15
CA SER A 40 -10.25 -11.81 7.97
C SER A 40 -10.26 -10.91 6.74
N LEU A 41 -10.61 -9.62 6.90
CA LEU A 41 -10.58 -8.65 5.81
C LEU A 41 -9.14 -8.36 5.38
N VAL A 42 -8.20 -8.25 6.32
CA VAL A 42 -6.76 -8.14 6.02
C VAL A 42 -6.30 -9.30 5.15
N SER A 43 -6.69 -10.53 5.49
CA SER A 43 -6.37 -11.71 4.67
C SER A 43 -6.98 -11.62 3.26
N GLN A 44 -8.25 -11.24 3.14
CA GLN A 44 -8.92 -11.06 1.84
C GLN A 44 -8.30 -9.96 0.97
N VAL A 45 -7.66 -8.96 1.58
CA VAL A 45 -6.95 -7.91 0.86
C VAL A 45 -5.59 -8.42 0.39
N PHE A 46 -4.73 -8.88 1.30
CA PHE A 46 -3.34 -9.18 0.96
C PHE A 46 -3.13 -10.54 0.29
N HIS A 47 -4.06 -11.47 0.45
CA HIS A 47 -4.03 -12.79 -0.19
C HIS A 47 -5.21 -13.05 -1.12
N GLY A 48 -6.08 -12.05 -1.32
CA GLY A 48 -7.27 -12.17 -2.15
C GLY A 48 -7.46 -10.98 -3.09
N SER A 49 -8.68 -10.84 -3.61
CA SER A 49 -9.05 -9.82 -4.60
C SER A 49 -9.55 -8.51 -4.02
N LYS A 50 -9.72 -8.39 -2.69
CA LYS A 50 -10.15 -7.12 -2.10
C LYS A 50 -9.00 -6.10 -2.10
N HIS A 51 -9.36 -4.83 -2.00
CA HIS A 51 -8.39 -3.74 -1.91
C HIS A 51 -8.71 -2.84 -0.72
N LEU A 52 -7.67 -2.28 -0.11
CA LEU A 52 -7.81 -1.26 0.92
C LEU A 52 -8.60 -0.07 0.40
N THR A 53 -9.31 0.66 1.26
CA THR A 53 -9.85 1.99 0.92
C THR A 53 -8.74 3.05 0.98
N PHE A 54 -9.09 4.29 0.60
CA PHE A 54 -8.17 5.41 0.73
C PHE A 54 -7.77 5.64 2.21
N GLU A 55 -8.75 5.68 3.12
CA GLU A 55 -8.54 5.87 4.55
C GLU A 55 -7.66 4.75 5.14
N GLN A 56 -7.96 3.50 4.81
CA GLN A 56 -7.15 2.36 5.24
C GLN A 56 -5.72 2.40 4.68
N SER A 57 -5.54 2.95 3.47
CA SER A 57 -4.19 3.15 2.93
C SER A 57 -3.42 4.24 3.66
N CYS A 58 -4.08 5.32 4.10
CA CYS A 58 -3.48 6.33 4.96
C CYS A 58 -3.07 5.75 6.32
N ASP A 59 -3.95 5.00 6.97
CA ASP A 59 -3.66 4.35 8.26
C ASP A 59 -2.48 3.37 8.14
N LEU A 60 -2.38 2.67 7.02
CA LEU A 60 -1.25 1.78 6.75
C LEU A 60 0.07 2.54 6.59
N CYS A 61 0.06 3.70 5.95
CA CYS A 61 1.24 4.56 5.82
C CYS A 61 1.72 5.04 7.20
N ILE A 62 0.79 5.47 8.06
CA ILE A 62 1.08 5.88 9.44
C ILE A 62 1.66 4.69 10.22
N PHE A 63 1.04 3.51 10.12
CA PHE A 63 1.52 2.29 10.79
C PHE A 63 2.96 1.94 10.41
N PHE A 64 3.33 2.09 9.13
CA PHE A 64 4.69 1.84 8.67
C PHE A 64 5.66 3.01 8.87
N GLY A 65 5.20 4.16 9.34
CA GLY A 65 6.03 5.35 9.53
C GLY A 65 6.60 5.88 8.20
N MET A 66 5.81 5.83 7.14
CA MET A 66 6.23 6.23 5.79
C MET A 66 6.39 7.76 5.70
N THR A 67 7.33 8.21 4.88
CA THR A 67 7.45 9.63 4.52
C THR A 67 6.26 10.07 3.66
N GLU A 68 6.10 11.38 3.45
CA GLU A 68 5.02 11.93 2.62
C GLU A 68 5.04 11.35 1.19
N LEU A 69 6.19 11.37 0.51
CA LEU A 69 6.29 10.84 -0.84
C LEU A 69 6.07 9.33 -0.92
N GLU A 70 6.55 8.57 0.07
CA GLU A 70 6.28 7.14 0.13
C GLU A 70 4.79 6.87 0.35
N SER A 71 4.15 7.66 1.21
CA SER A 71 2.71 7.55 1.51
C SER A 71 1.89 7.85 0.27
N ASP A 72 2.15 8.97 -0.40
CA ASP A 72 1.51 9.36 -1.66
C ASP A 72 1.64 8.25 -2.71
N TYR A 73 2.83 7.66 -2.84
CA TYR A 73 3.07 6.59 -3.78
C TYR A 73 2.28 5.31 -3.43
N LEU A 74 2.31 4.89 -2.16
CA LEU A 74 1.55 3.71 -1.71
C LEU A 74 0.04 3.90 -1.95
N ILE A 75 -0.49 5.07 -1.58
CA ILE A 75 -1.90 5.40 -1.76
C ILE A 75 -2.25 5.41 -3.25
N ALA A 76 -1.41 6.00 -4.11
CA ALA A 76 -1.61 5.98 -5.55
C ALA A 76 -1.59 4.54 -6.13
N LEU A 77 -0.75 3.64 -5.60
CA LEU A 77 -0.77 2.22 -5.97
C LEU A 77 -2.10 1.56 -5.55
N VAL A 78 -2.60 1.84 -4.34
CA VAL A 78 -3.90 1.33 -3.88
C VAL A 78 -5.02 1.82 -4.80
N LEU A 79 -5.06 3.11 -5.12
CA LEU A 79 -6.07 3.70 -6.00
C LEU A 79 -6.00 3.13 -7.42
N LYS A 80 -4.79 2.91 -7.95
CA LYS A 80 -4.58 2.26 -9.26
C LYS A 80 -5.21 0.87 -9.29
N GLU A 81 -4.98 0.06 -8.26
CA GLU A 81 -5.54 -1.30 -8.18
C GLU A 81 -7.07 -1.31 -7.97
N ARG A 82 -7.63 -0.24 -7.38
CA ARG A 82 -9.09 -0.06 -7.22
C ARG A 82 -9.78 0.52 -8.45
N ALA A 83 -9.03 1.11 -9.38
CA ALA A 83 -9.60 1.87 -10.48
C ALA A 83 -10.46 0.97 -11.38
N GLY A 84 -11.78 1.18 -11.36
CA GLY A 84 -12.73 0.40 -12.16
C GLY A 84 -12.97 0.94 -13.57
N SER A 85 -12.39 2.09 -13.93
CA SER A 85 -12.55 2.70 -15.25
C SER A 85 -11.20 3.02 -15.90
N PRO A 86 -11.10 2.98 -17.25
CA PRO A 86 -9.87 3.32 -17.96
C PRO A 86 -9.35 4.72 -17.62
N THR A 87 -10.24 5.71 -17.53
CA THR A 87 -9.86 7.09 -17.22
C THR A 87 -9.26 7.23 -15.82
N ALA A 88 -9.85 6.55 -14.82
CA ALA A 88 -9.31 6.56 -13.45
C ALA A 88 -7.96 5.85 -13.38
N LEU A 89 -7.81 4.73 -14.09
CA LEU A 89 -6.55 3.99 -14.15
C LEU A 89 -5.43 4.83 -14.77
N GLU A 90 -5.68 5.50 -15.89
CA GLU A 90 -4.71 6.38 -16.55
C GLU A 90 -4.36 7.61 -15.70
N LYS A 91 -5.32 8.16 -14.95
CA LYS A 91 -5.02 9.19 -13.95
C LYS A 91 -4.05 8.66 -12.88
N CYS A 92 -4.33 7.50 -12.28
CA CYS A 92 -3.48 6.92 -11.24
C CYS A 92 -2.07 6.60 -11.75
N LYS A 93 -1.93 6.10 -12.99
CA LYS A 93 -0.62 5.86 -13.61
C LYS A 93 0.20 7.14 -13.77
N ARG A 94 -0.43 8.25 -14.19
CA ARG A 94 0.23 9.56 -14.29
C ARG A 94 0.66 10.09 -12.93
N ASP A 95 -0.19 9.93 -11.91
CA ASP A 95 0.12 10.35 -10.54
C ASP A 95 1.33 9.56 -10.00
N LEU A 96 1.34 8.22 -10.17
CA LEU A 96 2.47 7.35 -9.82
C LEU A 96 3.77 7.76 -10.52
N TYR A 97 3.72 8.03 -11.83
CA TYR A 97 4.89 8.49 -12.58
C TYR A 97 5.43 9.80 -12.00
N THR A 98 4.55 10.77 -11.76
CA THR A 98 4.92 12.09 -11.22
C THR A 98 5.57 11.99 -9.84
N ILE A 99 4.98 11.20 -8.93
CA ILE A 99 5.52 11.00 -7.59
C ILE A 99 6.90 10.32 -7.66
N LYS A 100 7.06 9.31 -8.52
CA LYS A 100 8.33 8.61 -8.70
C LYS A 100 9.44 9.52 -9.24
N GLN A 101 9.10 10.43 -10.17
CA GLN A 101 10.05 11.44 -10.64
C GLN A 101 10.47 12.40 -9.52
N LYS A 102 9.54 12.83 -8.66
CA LYS A 102 9.87 13.66 -7.49
C LYS A 102 10.83 12.93 -6.55
N ALA A 103 10.58 11.64 -6.28
CA ALA A 103 11.42 10.83 -5.39
C ALA A 103 12.83 10.56 -5.96
N GLN A 104 13.01 10.56 -7.28
CA GLN A 104 14.32 10.38 -7.93
C GLN A 104 15.17 11.66 -7.98
N ASN A 105 14.55 12.83 -7.81
CA ASN A 105 15.19 14.14 -7.86
C ASN A 105 15.51 14.69 -6.45
N LEU A 106 15.38 13.87 -5.41
CA LEU A 106 15.72 14.15 -4.01
C LEU A 106 16.98 13.38 -3.63
#